data_AF-A0A523P7C7-F1
#
_entry.id   AF-A0A523P7C7-F1
#
_cell.length_a   1.000
_cell.length_b   1.000
_cell.length_c   1.000
_cell.angle_alpha   90.00
_cell.angle_beta   90.00
_cell.angle_gamma   90.00
#
_symmetry.space_group_name_H-M   'P 1'
#
loop_
_entity.id
_entity.type
_entity.pdbx_description
1 polymer ?
#
loop_
_entity_poly.entity_id
_entity_poly.type
_entity_poly.pdbx_seq_one_letter_code
_entity_poly.pdbx_strand_id
1 'polypeptide(L)'
;MKHQNPLAPRTLSGRDSAILAGLLLTLIGGTACNSSARSPHGGNNEPGEILDNPDGSGQFVVDPNNGGLGQELRIIGQWWGRRVNIFDVTGALQFEGYVIGNDIATDNNDYVLERNPVTAEENLTILHVAGTPEFLDAFRRVDQFLTPVFDNGLSGSGVFSMVPRNAAIVIQFDDLLDPELISDETILVRIGVPTVLPFESRILIDGNHGDLADFTGGSEDEFYTTRIIIDTTVTELESFATDPPLQVNGVGLPASVNVSLSNVVIRIPTKLDSLALQEIVLENPSGHRVATSNNGTVDFGSSTQDVVRAMRSGGNNSVTGDPSNGFLSDDTAPEVIGVQQVTIISVQDDPVSADPFDFIIDEMLFASAFCAQAPSPGDVIRQPSLFAEVMQAA
;
A
#
# COMPACT_ATOMS: atom_id res chain seq x y z
N MET A 1 60.39 1.70 23.57
CA MET A 1 60.86 2.39 24.79
C MET A 1 60.23 3.78 24.85
N LYS A 2 60.03 4.35 26.04
CA LYS A 2 59.39 5.67 26.24
C LYS A 2 60.29 6.84 25.82
N HIS A 3 59.67 7.92 25.35
CA HIS A 3 59.94 9.37 25.58
C HIS A 3 59.35 10.14 24.37
N GLN A 4 58.15 10.71 24.44
CA GLN A 4 57.81 12.01 25.07
C GLN A 4 58.79 13.14 24.73
N ASN A 5 58.40 13.98 23.73
CA ASN A 5 58.03 15.41 23.84
C ASN A 5 58.95 16.41 24.62
N PRO A 6 58.85 17.76 24.43
CA PRO A 6 57.93 18.53 23.56
C PRO A 6 58.53 19.83 22.91
N LEU A 7 57.61 20.70 22.43
CA LEU A 7 57.67 22.17 22.27
C LEU A 7 58.28 22.81 21.00
N ALA A 8 57.43 23.63 20.37
CA ALA A 8 57.71 24.64 19.34
C ALA A 8 57.84 26.03 20.03
N PRO A 9 57.62 27.20 19.37
CA PRO A 9 57.76 27.57 17.94
C PRO A 9 58.63 28.84 17.75
N ARG A 10 58.86 29.27 16.50
CA ARG A 10 58.75 30.70 16.13
C ARG A 10 58.65 30.93 14.62
N THR A 11 57.68 31.74 14.23
CA THR A 11 57.43 32.24 12.87
C THR A 11 58.24 33.51 12.58
N LEU A 12 58.32 33.85 11.29
CA LEU A 12 58.79 35.08 10.60
C LEU A 12 59.61 34.62 9.37
N SER A 13 59.55 35.21 8.19
CA SER A 13 58.73 36.30 7.64
C SER A 13 59.00 36.37 6.13
N GLY A 14 58.07 36.90 5.34
CA GLY A 14 58.42 37.52 4.05
C GLY A 14 58.18 36.67 2.80
N ARG A 15 57.07 36.98 2.10
CA ARG A 15 57.08 37.74 0.83
C ARG A 15 58.19 37.42 -0.17
N ASP A 16 57.99 37.41 -1.46
CA ASP A 16 56.87 37.52 -2.40
C ASP A 16 57.61 37.41 -3.75
N SER A 17 57.04 36.68 -4.72
CA SER A 17 57.11 36.99 -6.16
C SER A 17 58.45 37.41 -6.82
N ALA A 18 58.92 36.59 -7.78
CA ALA A 18 58.88 36.96 -9.23
C ALA A 18 59.65 35.96 -10.14
N ILE A 19 58.97 35.40 -11.16
CA ILE A 19 59.21 35.58 -12.62
C ILE A 19 60.68 35.41 -13.10
N LEU A 20 61.08 34.67 -14.16
CA LEU A 20 60.52 33.77 -15.20
C LEU A 20 61.74 32.91 -15.71
N ALA A 21 61.72 31.92 -16.61
CA ALA A 21 60.74 31.28 -17.51
C ALA A 21 61.24 29.85 -17.85
N GLY A 22 60.44 29.00 -18.51
CA GLY A 22 60.94 27.74 -19.08
C GLY A 22 59.86 26.82 -19.65
N LEU A 23 59.67 26.84 -20.97
CA LEU A 23 58.72 25.97 -21.68
C LEU A 23 59.16 24.50 -21.62
N LEU A 24 58.26 23.58 -21.24
CA LEU A 24 58.24 22.25 -21.85
C LEU A 24 56.80 21.72 -21.93
N LEU A 25 56.48 21.12 -23.08
CA LEU A 25 55.14 20.71 -23.46
C LEU A 25 54.97 19.20 -23.24
N THR A 26 54.09 18.80 -22.32
CA THR A 26 53.57 17.42 -22.27
C THR A 26 52.07 17.47 -22.02
N LEU A 27 51.28 17.16 -23.05
CA LEU A 27 49.87 16.83 -22.87
C LEU A 27 49.78 15.53 -22.07
N ILE A 28 49.22 15.61 -20.87
CA ILE A 28 48.45 14.50 -20.31
C ILE A 28 47.04 15.06 -20.15
N GLY A 29 46.13 14.59 -20.99
CA GLY A 29 44.72 14.92 -20.88
C GLY A 29 44.18 14.30 -19.61
N GLY A 30 44.21 15.04 -18.50
CA GLY A 30 43.40 14.73 -17.34
C GLY A 30 41.94 14.86 -17.76
N THR A 31 41.28 13.72 -17.97
CA THR A 31 39.83 13.63 -17.92
C THR A 31 39.42 14.09 -16.52
N ALA A 32 39.08 15.36 -16.39
CA ALA A 32 38.36 15.85 -15.23
C ALA A 32 37.02 15.14 -15.25
N CYS A 33 36.88 14.12 -14.40
CA CYS A 33 35.58 13.54 -14.07
C CYS A 33 34.78 14.66 -13.41
N ASN A 34 34.01 15.38 -14.23
CA ASN A 34 33.16 16.46 -13.80
C ASN A 34 31.87 15.84 -13.20
N SER A 35 32.05 15.10 -12.11
CA SER A 35 30.97 14.68 -11.21
C SER A 35 30.47 15.94 -10.52
N SER A 36 29.59 16.66 -11.21
CA SER A 36 28.79 17.73 -10.64
C SER A 36 27.87 17.11 -9.59
N ALA A 37 28.36 16.97 -8.35
CA ALA A 37 27.49 16.73 -7.22
C ALA A 37 26.45 17.86 -7.23
N ARG A 38 25.16 17.49 -7.33
CA ARG A 38 24.08 18.46 -7.21
C ARG A 38 24.09 18.99 -5.78
N SER A 39 23.60 20.22 -5.60
CA SER A 39 23.29 20.68 -4.25
C SER A 39 21.93 20.10 -3.89
N PRO A 40 21.75 19.50 -2.71
CA PRO A 40 20.47 18.97 -2.28
C PRO A 40 19.36 20.00 -2.46
N HIS A 41 18.23 19.57 -3.02
CA HIS A 41 17.06 20.37 -3.31
C HIS A 41 15.77 19.61 -3.05
N GLY A 42 14.73 20.35 -2.70
CA GLY A 42 13.39 19.81 -2.61
C GLY A 42 12.74 19.55 -3.98
N GLY A 43 11.58 18.90 -3.93
CA GLY A 43 10.68 18.74 -5.08
C GLY A 43 10.24 20.08 -5.66
N ASN A 44 10.10 20.12 -6.99
CA ASN A 44 9.77 21.34 -7.74
C ASN A 44 9.04 21.10 -9.06
N ASN A 45 8.54 19.88 -9.30
CA ASN A 45 7.77 19.57 -10.52
C ASN A 45 6.33 20.10 -10.41
N GLU A 46 5.63 20.21 -11.53
CA GLU A 46 4.30 20.83 -11.55
C GLU A 46 3.21 19.81 -11.15
N PRO A 47 2.35 20.10 -10.16
CA PRO A 47 1.33 19.15 -9.72
C PRO A 47 0.36 18.73 -10.84
N GLY A 48 0.13 17.42 -10.95
CA GLY A 48 -0.64 16.78 -12.03
C GLY A 48 0.19 16.41 -13.26
N GLU A 49 1.50 16.68 -13.28
CA GLU A 49 2.42 16.07 -14.24
C GLU A 49 2.55 14.56 -13.97
N ILE A 50 2.83 13.78 -15.02
CA ILE A 50 3.14 12.35 -14.92
C ILE A 50 4.60 12.18 -15.33
N LEU A 51 5.40 11.61 -14.43
CA LEU A 51 6.84 11.44 -14.59
C LEU A 51 7.22 9.96 -14.49
N ASP A 52 8.32 9.59 -15.14
CA ASP A 52 8.94 8.28 -14.97
C ASP A 52 9.73 8.25 -13.65
N ASN A 53 9.61 7.19 -12.86
CA ASN A 53 10.44 7.01 -11.66
C ASN A 53 11.90 6.69 -12.09
N PRO A 54 12.93 7.43 -11.61
CA PRO A 54 14.32 7.23 -12.00
C PRO A 54 14.89 5.82 -11.73
N ASP A 55 14.34 5.08 -10.78
CA ASP A 55 14.71 3.67 -10.52
C ASP A 55 14.18 2.67 -11.57
N GLY A 56 13.27 3.10 -12.45
CA GLY A 56 12.62 2.30 -13.47
C GLY A 56 11.38 1.51 -13.00
N SER A 57 10.81 1.81 -11.82
CA SER A 57 9.64 1.10 -11.27
C SER A 57 8.32 1.35 -12.00
N GLY A 58 8.26 2.36 -12.88
CA GLY A 58 7.05 2.76 -13.59
C GLY A 58 6.91 4.28 -13.70
N GLN A 59 5.67 4.75 -13.77
CA GLN A 59 5.33 6.17 -13.75
C GLN A 59 4.64 6.56 -12.44
N PHE A 60 4.65 7.85 -12.12
CA PHE A 60 3.92 8.40 -10.97
C PHE A 60 3.32 9.77 -11.30
N VAL A 61 2.34 10.20 -10.50
CA VAL A 61 1.68 11.51 -10.60
C VAL A 61 2.29 12.47 -9.58
N VAL A 62 2.68 13.67 -10.04
CA VAL A 62 3.20 14.71 -9.17
C VAL A 62 2.06 15.28 -8.31
N ASP A 63 2.18 15.17 -7.00
CA ASP A 63 1.19 15.69 -6.05
C ASP A 63 1.54 17.12 -5.57
N PRO A 64 0.56 17.97 -5.19
CA PRO A 64 0.84 19.24 -4.54
C PRO A 64 1.58 19.03 -3.20
N ASN A 65 2.82 19.51 -3.12
CA ASN A 65 3.71 19.31 -1.97
C ASN A 65 4.53 20.58 -1.64
N ASN A 66 5.28 20.60 -0.52
CA ASN A 66 6.15 21.72 -0.11
C ASN A 66 7.64 21.42 -0.41
N GLY A 67 7.92 20.55 -1.38
CA GLY A 67 9.25 20.12 -1.80
C GLY A 67 9.98 19.25 -0.79
N GLY A 68 9.34 18.71 0.25
CA GLY A 68 9.98 18.06 1.40
C GLY A 68 10.66 19.05 2.36
N LEU A 69 10.48 20.35 2.14
CA LEU A 69 11.07 21.45 2.91
C LEU A 69 10.05 22.15 3.84
N GLY A 70 8.83 21.61 3.93
CA GLY A 70 7.78 22.07 4.83
C GLY A 70 8.26 22.05 6.29
N GLN A 71 7.81 23.02 7.09
CA GLN A 71 8.23 23.17 8.49
C GLN A 71 7.32 22.41 9.48
N GLU A 72 6.21 21.88 8.98
CA GLU A 72 5.17 21.15 9.71
C GLU A 72 4.46 20.26 8.69
N LEU A 73 4.44 18.94 8.92
CA LEU A 73 3.79 17.94 8.06
C LEU A 73 2.33 17.72 8.50
N ARG A 74 1.36 17.73 7.58
CA ARG A 74 -0.08 17.58 7.89
C ARG A 74 -0.77 16.66 6.92
N ILE A 75 -1.76 15.92 7.42
CA ILE A 75 -2.68 15.15 6.60
C ILE A 75 -3.69 16.12 5.96
N ILE A 76 -3.67 16.24 4.63
CA ILE A 76 -4.61 17.06 3.87
C ILE A 76 -5.83 16.28 3.36
N GLY A 77 -5.72 14.96 3.31
CA GLY A 77 -6.83 14.12 2.89
C GLY A 77 -6.68 12.66 3.31
N GLN A 78 -7.82 11.98 3.33
CA GLN A 78 -7.89 10.55 3.57
C GLN A 78 -9.06 9.98 2.78
N TRP A 79 -8.82 8.86 2.10
CA TRP A 79 -9.82 8.17 1.30
C TRP A 79 -9.68 6.65 1.45
N TRP A 80 -10.62 5.92 0.88
CA TRP A 80 -10.46 4.50 0.60
C TRP A 80 -10.85 4.18 -0.83
N GLY A 81 -10.31 3.06 -1.32
CA GLY A 81 -10.58 2.52 -2.63
C GLY A 81 -10.18 1.05 -2.74
N ARG A 82 -10.13 0.56 -3.98
CA ARG A 82 -9.64 -0.78 -4.34
C ARG A 82 -8.18 -0.66 -4.77
N ARG A 83 -7.29 -1.50 -4.24
CA ARG A 83 -5.87 -1.54 -4.67
C ARG A 83 -5.72 -2.50 -5.86
N VAL A 84 -5.17 -2.01 -6.96
CA VAL A 84 -5.02 -2.75 -8.22
C VAL A 84 -3.66 -2.50 -8.87
N ASN A 85 -3.26 -3.37 -9.80
CA ASN A 85 -2.23 -3.06 -10.78
C ASN A 85 -2.89 -2.53 -12.06
N ILE A 86 -2.36 -1.43 -12.64
CA ILE A 86 -2.92 -0.82 -13.85
C ILE A 86 -2.09 -1.21 -15.07
N PHE A 87 -2.75 -1.82 -16.05
CA PHE A 87 -2.19 -2.20 -17.35
C PHE A 87 -2.80 -1.35 -18.47
N ASP A 88 -2.08 -1.21 -19.57
CA ASP A 88 -2.63 -0.69 -20.82
C ASP A 88 -3.21 -1.81 -21.71
N VAL A 89 -3.87 -1.44 -22.81
CA VAL A 89 -4.50 -2.41 -23.74
C VAL A 89 -3.51 -3.36 -24.42
N THR A 90 -2.20 -3.11 -24.34
CA THR A 90 -1.16 -4.01 -24.84
C THR A 90 -0.73 -5.06 -23.82
N GLY A 91 -1.21 -4.94 -22.57
CA GLY A 91 -0.81 -5.78 -21.43
C GLY A 91 0.48 -5.30 -20.75
N ALA A 92 0.92 -4.06 -21.00
CA ALA A 92 2.07 -3.48 -20.32
C ALA A 92 1.64 -2.86 -18.98
N LEU A 93 2.29 -3.25 -17.89
CA LEU A 93 2.12 -2.62 -16.57
C LEU A 93 2.52 -1.14 -16.64
N GLN A 94 1.66 -0.27 -16.14
CA GLN A 94 1.86 1.19 -16.08
C GLN A 94 2.07 1.67 -14.64
N PHE A 95 1.25 1.16 -13.71
CA PHE A 95 1.26 1.52 -12.30
C PHE A 95 1.04 0.28 -11.43
N GLU A 96 1.85 0.10 -10.38
CA GLU A 96 1.75 -1.04 -9.46
C GLU A 96 1.07 -0.61 -8.15
N GLY A 97 0.12 -1.41 -7.66
CA GLY A 97 -0.54 -1.18 -6.37
C GLY A 97 -1.30 0.14 -6.24
N TYR A 98 -1.76 0.72 -7.35
CA TYR A 98 -2.53 1.96 -7.42
C TYR A 98 -3.89 1.79 -6.71
N VAL A 99 -4.39 2.84 -6.05
CA VAL A 99 -5.71 2.80 -5.39
C VAL A 99 -6.76 3.53 -6.24
N ILE A 100 -7.76 2.78 -6.71
CA ILE A 100 -8.84 3.28 -7.58
C ILE A 100 -10.17 3.45 -6.83
N GLY A 101 -11.02 4.34 -7.34
CA GLY A 101 -12.38 4.59 -6.87
C GLY A 101 -13.30 3.38 -7.01
N ASN A 102 -14.31 3.28 -6.14
CA ASN A 102 -15.32 2.21 -6.19
C ASN A 102 -16.30 2.37 -7.37
N ASP A 103 -16.26 3.51 -8.06
CA ASP A 103 -16.99 3.76 -9.31
C ASP A 103 -16.32 3.15 -10.54
N ILE A 104 -15.04 2.76 -10.44
CA ILE A 104 -14.29 2.09 -11.51
C ILE A 104 -14.67 0.62 -11.57
N ALA A 105 -15.30 0.23 -12.67
CA ALA A 105 -15.75 -1.14 -12.95
C ALA A 105 -15.60 -1.44 -14.45
N THR A 106 -15.67 -2.73 -14.81
CA THR A 106 -15.62 -3.18 -16.20
C THR A 106 -16.78 -2.62 -17.02
N ASP A 107 -16.48 -1.69 -17.93
CA ASP A 107 -17.44 -1.10 -18.86
C ASP A 107 -17.26 -1.59 -20.31
N ASN A 108 -16.13 -2.27 -20.61
CA ASN A 108 -15.72 -2.71 -21.95
C ASN A 108 -15.55 -1.56 -22.97
N ASN A 109 -15.34 -0.33 -22.49
CA ASN A 109 -15.06 0.85 -23.30
C ASN A 109 -13.75 1.52 -22.88
N ASP A 110 -13.61 1.86 -21.60
CA ASP A 110 -12.38 2.40 -21.02
C ASP A 110 -11.68 1.38 -20.11
N TYR A 111 -12.43 0.47 -19.46
CA TYR A 111 -11.91 -0.38 -18.39
C TYR A 111 -12.35 -1.84 -18.49
N VAL A 112 -11.41 -2.72 -18.12
CA VAL A 112 -11.64 -4.11 -17.70
C VAL A 112 -10.96 -4.29 -16.35
N LEU A 113 -11.75 -4.49 -15.30
CA LEU A 113 -11.31 -4.85 -13.96
C LEU A 113 -11.47 -6.36 -13.78
N GLU A 114 -10.37 -7.04 -13.45
CA GLU A 114 -10.30 -8.48 -13.24
C GLU A 114 -9.59 -8.80 -11.93
N ARG A 115 -9.89 -9.97 -11.36
CA ARG A 115 -9.21 -10.50 -10.18
C ARG A 115 -8.58 -11.84 -10.50
N ASN A 116 -7.28 -11.98 -10.24
CA ASN A 116 -6.59 -13.26 -10.34
C ASN A 116 -7.16 -14.21 -9.27
N PRO A 117 -7.82 -15.31 -9.64
CA PRO A 117 -8.54 -16.13 -8.69
C PRO A 117 -7.63 -17.11 -7.92
N VAL A 118 -6.31 -17.08 -8.18
CA VAL A 118 -5.28 -17.83 -7.43
C VAL A 118 -4.50 -16.90 -6.48
N THR A 119 -4.02 -15.75 -6.95
CA THR A 119 -3.23 -14.82 -6.10
C THR A 119 -4.09 -13.81 -5.36
N ALA A 120 -5.39 -13.72 -5.67
CA ALA A 120 -6.34 -12.71 -5.20
C ALA A 120 -6.03 -11.25 -5.62
N GLU A 121 -4.94 -11.00 -6.34
CA GLU A 121 -4.54 -9.71 -6.91
C GLU A 121 -5.59 -9.18 -7.89
N GLU A 122 -5.77 -7.87 -7.93
CA GLU A 122 -6.75 -7.20 -8.80
C GLU A 122 -6.03 -6.34 -9.83
N ASN A 123 -6.47 -6.42 -11.08
CA ASN A 123 -5.84 -5.79 -12.23
C ASN A 123 -6.88 -4.94 -12.97
N LEU A 124 -6.56 -3.68 -13.22
CA LEU A 124 -7.32 -2.77 -14.07
C LEU A 124 -6.60 -2.63 -15.41
N THR A 125 -7.18 -3.15 -16.49
CA THR A 125 -6.73 -2.85 -17.85
C THR A 125 -7.47 -1.64 -18.37
N ILE A 126 -6.75 -0.56 -18.67
CA ILE A 126 -7.26 0.59 -19.44
C ILE A 126 -7.23 0.20 -20.92
N LEU A 127 -8.38 0.26 -21.60
CA LEU A 127 -8.57 -0.22 -22.98
C LEU A 127 -7.99 0.69 -24.07
N HIS A 128 -7.05 1.57 -23.70
CA HIS A 128 -6.31 2.48 -24.56
C HIS A 128 -4.80 2.21 -24.43
N VAL A 129 -4.01 2.61 -25.42
CA VAL A 129 -2.54 2.43 -25.39
C VAL A 129 -1.92 3.50 -24.50
N ALA A 130 -0.93 3.13 -23.69
CA ALA A 130 -0.23 4.07 -22.82
C ALA A 130 0.29 5.31 -23.59
N GLY A 131 0.12 6.49 -22.99
CA GLY A 131 0.56 7.77 -23.56
C GLY A 131 -0.35 8.37 -24.65
N THR A 132 -1.47 7.75 -25.04
CA THR A 132 -2.47 8.43 -25.89
C THR A 132 -3.37 9.36 -25.06
N PRO A 133 -4.01 10.38 -25.66
CA PRO A 133 -4.97 11.23 -24.95
C PRO A 133 -6.11 10.44 -24.29
N GLU A 134 -6.60 9.39 -24.95
CA GLU A 134 -7.68 8.54 -24.46
C GLU A 134 -7.26 7.76 -23.20
N PHE A 135 -6.03 7.22 -23.18
CA PHE A 135 -5.45 6.61 -21.99
C PHE A 135 -5.30 7.62 -20.85
N LEU A 136 -4.75 8.81 -21.12
CA LEU A 136 -4.55 9.84 -20.10
C LEU A 136 -5.87 10.36 -19.53
N ASP A 137 -6.90 10.48 -20.36
CA ASP A 137 -8.23 10.91 -19.90
C ASP A 137 -8.93 9.81 -19.09
N ALA A 138 -8.77 8.53 -19.46
CA ALA A 138 -9.24 7.40 -18.65
C ALA A 138 -8.48 7.32 -17.32
N PHE A 139 -7.15 7.30 -17.35
CA PHE A 139 -6.28 7.25 -16.18
C PHE A 139 -6.62 8.35 -15.16
N ARG A 140 -6.80 9.61 -15.58
CA ARG A 140 -7.20 10.72 -14.68
C ARG A 140 -8.56 10.57 -13.99
N ARG A 141 -9.38 9.59 -14.36
CA ARG A 141 -10.64 9.28 -13.68
C ARG A 141 -10.49 8.21 -12.61
N VAL A 142 -9.43 7.39 -12.63
CA VAL A 142 -9.38 6.16 -11.82
C VAL A 142 -9.37 6.42 -10.31
N ASP A 143 -8.85 7.57 -9.86
CA ASP A 143 -8.85 8.01 -8.45
C ASP A 143 -9.69 9.28 -8.19
N GLN A 144 -10.26 9.90 -9.23
CA GLN A 144 -11.02 11.15 -9.13
C GLN A 144 -12.17 11.08 -8.11
N PHE A 145 -12.76 9.90 -7.94
CA PHE A 145 -13.89 9.64 -7.03
C PHE A 145 -13.57 8.62 -5.93
N LEU A 146 -12.32 8.55 -5.48
CA LEU A 146 -11.95 7.90 -4.22
C LEU A 146 -12.88 8.35 -3.08
N THR A 147 -13.33 7.42 -2.23
CA THR A 147 -14.36 7.75 -1.23
C THR A 147 -13.74 8.34 0.04
N PRO A 148 -14.11 9.57 0.44
CA PRO A 148 -13.45 10.27 1.54
C PRO A 148 -13.77 9.68 2.93
N VAL A 149 -12.73 9.62 3.76
CA VAL A 149 -12.84 9.32 5.20
C VAL A 149 -12.78 10.63 5.97
N PHE A 150 -13.92 11.05 6.53
CA PHE A 150 -14.00 12.29 7.28
C PHE A 150 -13.54 12.12 8.72
N ASP A 151 -12.70 13.04 9.19
CA ASP A 151 -12.36 13.14 10.61
C ASP A 151 -13.60 13.53 11.43
N ASN A 152 -13.97 12.66 12.37
CA ASN A 152 -15.12 12.81 13.26
C ASN A 152 -14.70 12.84 14.75
N GLY A 153 -13.42 13.07 15.03
CA GLY A 153 -12.92 13.17 16.40
C GLY A 153 -12.47 11.84 17.02
N LEU A 154 -12.03 11.92 18.27
CA LEU A 154 -11.71 10.76 19.10
C LEU A 154 -12.99 10.08 19.58
N SER A 155 -13.11 8.79 19.28
CA SER A 155 -13.98 7.79 19.94
C SER A 155 -15.25 8.32 20.64
N GLY A 156 -16.41 8.20 20.00
CA GLY A 156 -17.68 8.61 20.60
C GLY A 156 -18.89 8.09 19.83
N SER A 157 -20.07 8.63 20.16
CA SER A 157 -21.28 8.46 19.34
C SER A 157 -21.28 9.52 18.24
N GLY A 158 -21.16 9.12 16.98
CA GLY A 158 -21.07 10.04 15.83
C GLY A 158 -21.42 9.37 14.50
N VAL A 159 -21.38 10.12 13.40
CA VAL A 159 -21.55 9.57 12.04
C VAL A 159 -20.16 9.35 11.46
N PHE A 160 -19.59 8.17 11.66
CA PHE A 160 -18.28 7.81 11.12
C PHE A 160 -18.38 7.41 9.65
N SER A 161 -17.42 7.84 8.83
CA SER A 161 -17.23 7.32 7.48
C SER A 161 -17.11 5.80 7.52
N MET A 162 -17.83 5.13 6.62
CA MET A 162 -17.75 3.70 6.42
C MET A 162 -16.59 3.39 5.49
N VAL A 163 -15.76 2.44 5.88
CA VAL A 163 -14.65 1.90 5.06
C VAL A 163 -14.87 0.40 4.89
N PRO A 164 -14.93 -0.15 3.67
CA PRO A 164 -15.03 -1.58 3.47
C PRO A 164 -13.85 -2.32 4.12
N ARG A 165 -14.10 -3.52 4.62
CA ARG A 165 -13.18 -4.27 5.48
C ARG A 165 -11.90 -4.67 4.76
N ASN A 166 -11.99 -4.88 3.45
CA ASN A 166 -10.90 -5.22 2.53
C ASN A 166 -10.53 -4.05 1.60
N ALA A 167 -10.83 -2.81 1.98
CA ALA A 167 -10.39 -1.64 1.22
C ALA A 167 -8.93 -1.27 1.57
N ALA A 168 -8.25 -0.67 0.59
CA ALA A 168 -7.03 0.07 0.85
C ALA A 168 -7.40 1.49 1.29
N ILE A 169 -6.73 2.00 2.33
CA ILE A 169 -6.95 3.34 2.88
C ILE A 169 -5.75 4.21 2.49
N VAL A 170 -5.99 5.33 1.82
CA VAL A 170 -4.96 6.30 1.43
C VAL A 170 -4.97 7.45 2.42
N ILE A 171 -3.80 7.85 2.93
CA ILE A 171 -3.60 9.12 3.66
C ILE A 171 -2.62 9.95 2.84
N GLN A 172 -3.01 11.19 2.51
CA GLN A 172 -2.19 12.16 1.79
C GLN A 172 -1.74 13.29 2.72
N PHE A 173 -0.49 13.70 2.58
CA PHE A 173 0.12 14.79 3.34
C PHE A 173 0.35 16.04 2.47
N ASP A 174 0.54 17.21 3.11
CA ASP A 174 0.91 18.47 2.44
C ASP A 174 2.39 18.52 2.01
N ASP A 175 3.18 17.49 2.26
CA ASP A 175 4.59 17.46 1.92
C ASP A 175 5.10 16.04 1.63
N LEU A 176 6.30 15.96 1.06
CA LEU A 176 7.02 14.70 0.84
C LEU A 176 7.32 14.01 2.17
N LEU A 177 7.28 12.68 2.19
CA LEU A 177 7.55 11.85 3.37
C LEU A 177 8.95 11.24 3.29
N ASP A 178 9.61 11.08 4.44
CA ASP A 178 10.81 10.25 4.54
C ASP A 178 10.42 8.75 4.47
N PRO A 179 10.89 8.01 3.44
CA PRO A 179 10.52 6.61 3.25
C PRO A 179 11.09 5.68 4.34
N GLU A 180 12.18 6.04 5.01
CA GLU A 180 12.73 5.23 6.12
C GLU A 180 11.84 5.26 7.37
N LEU A 181 10.94 6.25 7.46
CA LEU A 181 10.05 6.48 8.60
C LEU A 181 8.60 6.02 8.36
N ILE A 182 8.30 5.38 7.22
CA ILE A 182 6.97 4.83 6.91
C ILE A 182 6.93 3.36 7.37
N SER A 183 6.33 3.11 8.54
CA SER A 183 6.21 1.76 9.12
C SER A 183 4.99 1.61 10.03
N ASP A 184 4.76 0.40 10.52
CA ASP A 184 3.76 0.10 11.56
C ASP A 184 4.13 0.63 12.95
N GLU A 185 5.35 1.18 13.15
CA GLU A 185 5.72 1.92 14.36
C GLU A 185 5.28 3.40 14.31
N THR A 186 5.22 4.00 13.12
CA THR A 186 4.82 5.40 12.92
C THR A 186 3.36 5.56 12.48
N ILE A 187 2.76 4.53 11.88
CA ILE A 187 1.35 4.52 11.43
C ILE A 187 0.60 3.36 12.10
N LEU A 188 0.00 3.66 13.25
CA LEU A 188 -0.60 2.68 14.14
C LEU A 188 -2.08 2.46 13.82
N VAL A 189 -2.46 1.28 13.33
CA VAL A 189 -3.87 0.88 13.24
C VAL A 189 -4.32 0.23 14.56
N ARG A 190 -5.48 0.66 15.06
CA ARG A 190 -6.14 0.10 16.26
C ARG A 190 -7.60 -0.20 15.99
N ILE A 191 -8.08 -1.32 16.52
CA ILE A 191 -9.44 -1.84 16.29
C ILE A 191 -10.17 -2.16 17.61
N GLY A 192 -11.48 -2.41 17.49
CA GLY A 192 -12.37 -2.77 18.59
C GLY A 192 -13.23 -1.60 19.07
N VAL A 193 -14.10 -1.85 20.06
CA VAL A 193 -14.97 -0.84 20.66
C VAL A 193 -14.85 -0.93 22.18
N PRO A 194 -14.00 -0.12 22.84
CA PRO A 194 -13.17 0.95 22.29
C PRO A 194 -11.99 0.44 21.44
N THR A 195 -11.46 1.32 20.58
CA THR A 195 -10.37 1.04 19.62
C THR A 195 -9.00 1.00 20.32
N VAL A 196 -8.69 -0.12 20.99
CA VAL A 196 -7.47 -0.28 21.80
C VAL A 196 -6.60 -1.46 21.38
N LEU A 197 -7.12 -2.38 20.57
CA LEU A 197 -6.37 -3.56 20.13
C LEU A 197 -5.51 -3.20 18.91
N PRO A 198 -4.24 -3.63 18.83
CA PRO A 198 -3.45 -3.51 17.60
C PRO A 198 -4.11 -4.30 16.45
N PHE A 199 -3.90 -3.81 15.23
CA PHE A 199 -4.23 -4.52 14.00
C PHE A 199 -3.00 -4.52 13.10
N GLU A 200 -2.58 -5.70 12.67
CA GLU A 200 -1.45 -5.90 11.76
C GLU A 200 -1.95 -5.65 10.32
N SER A 201 -1.76 -4.43 9.84
CA SER A 201 -2.00 -4.00 8.47
C SER A 201 -0.69 -3.82 7.72
N ARG A 202 -0.71 -3.94 6.39
CA ARG A 202 0.42 -3.53 5.56
C ARG A 202 0.44 -2.03 5.41
N ILE A 203 1.52 -1.40 5.86
CA ILE A 203 1.83 0.00 5.62
C ILE A 203 2.73 0.06 4.39
N LEU A 204 2.27 0.71 3.33
CA LEU A 204 2.95 0.79 2.04
C LEU A 204 3.21 2.25 1.66
N ILE A 205 4.39 2.50 1.08
CA ILE A 205 4.72 3.73 0.35
C ILE A 205 3.85 3.75 -0.92
N ASP A 206 3.18 4.87 -1.21
CA ASP A 206 2.50 5.02 -2.50
C ASP A 206 3.52 5.42 -3.58
N GLY A 207 4.01 4.44 -4.34
CA GLY A 207 4.92 4.66 -5.46
C GLY A 207 4.30 5.42 -6.64
N ASN A 208 3.00 5.70 -6.61
CA ASN A 208 2.27 6.33 -7.71
C ASN A 208 2.00 7.82 -7.49
N HIS A 209 2.31 8.37 -6.30
CA HIS A 209 2.03 9.76 -5.94
C HIS A 209 3.17 10.37 -5.12
N GLY A 210 3.78 11.45 -5.60
CA GLY A 210 4.95 12.04 -4.94
C GLY A 210 5.58 13.18 -5.72
N ASP A 211 6.89 13.32 -5.60
CA ASP A 211 7.73 14.23 -6.40
C ASP A 211 9.19 13.70 -6.45
N LEU A 212 10.01 14.22 -7.36
CA LEU A 212 11.46 13.98 -7.39
C LEU A 212 12.20 15.06 -6.61
N ALA A 213 13.09 14.66 -5.70
CA ALA A 213 13.94 15.56 -4.92
C ALA A 213 15.35 14.96 -4.76
N ASP A 214 16.33 15.78 -4.36
CA ASP A 214 17.67 15.30 -4.00
C ASP A 214 17.95 15.72 -2.56
N PHE A 215 17.80 14.80 -1.60
CA PHE A 215 18.16 15.08 -0.20
C PHE A 215 19.53 14.50 0.17
N THR A 216 20.08 13.60 -0.63
CA THR A 216 21.34 12.90 -0.34
C THR A 216 22.59 13.60 -0.91
N GLY A 217 22.41 14.51 -1.88
CA GLY A 217 23.48 15.12 -2.67
C GLY A 217 23.90 14.23 -3.85
N GLY A 218 22.93 13.53 -4.44
CA GLY A 218 23.10 12.51 -5.46
C GLY A 218 23.53 13.04 -6.84
N SER A 219 23.55 12.12 -7.82
CA SER A 219 23.71 12.45 -9.24
C SER A 219 22.38 12.49 -10.00
N GLU A 220 21.38 11.83 -9.44
CA GLU A 220 20.02 11.61 -9.94
C GLU A 220 19.07 11.92 -8.79
N ASP A 221 17.88 12.41 -9.11
CA ASP A 221 16.90 12.82 -8.12
C ASP A 221 16.12 11.57 -7.68
N GLU A 222 15.78 11.45 -6.40
CA GLU A 222 15.08 10.30 -5.82
C GLU A 222 13.56 10.56 -5.71
N PHE A 223 12.74 9.52 -5.85
CA PHE A 223 11.30 9.62 -5.62
C PHE A 223 10.96 9.65 -4.12
N TYR A 224 10.16 10.62 -3.72
CA TYR A 224 9.57 10.69 -2.37
C TYR A 224 8.05 10.77 -2.47
N THR A 225 7.35 9.94 -1.72
CA THR A 225 5.89 9.90 -1.74
C THR A 225 5.26 11.03 -0.93
N THR A 226 4.07 11.47 -1.33
CA THR A 226 3.15 12.31 -0.53
C THR A 226 2.07 11.50 0.17
N ARG A 227 1.97 10.19 -0.10
CA ARG A 227 0.87 9.33 0.34
C ARG A 227 1.35 8.02 0.95
N ILE A 228 0.59 7.53 1.92
CA ILE A 228 0.73 6.16 2.43
C ILE A 228 -0.54 5.38 2.13
N ILE A 229 -0.36 4.10 1.79
CA ILE A 229 -1.45 3.14 1.61
C ILE A 229 -1.42 2.19 2.80
N ILE A 230 -2.52 2.13 3.54
CA ILE A 230 -2.78 1.11 4.55
C ILE A 230 -3.64 0.05 3.87
N ASP A 231 -3.01 -1.05 3.46
CA ASP A 231 -3.70 -2.23 2.99
C ASP A 231 -4.15 -3.04 4.21
N THR A 232 -5.46 -3.20 4.33
CA THR A 232 -6.10 -3.88 5.45
C THR A 232 -6.06 -5.39 5.31
N THR A 233 -5.73 -5.91 4.11
CA THR A 233 -5.61 -7.32 3.80
C THR A 233 -4.16 -7.75 3.58
N VAL A 234 -3.91 -9.04 3.84
CA VAL A 234 -2.61 -9.68 3.64
C VAL A 234 -2.88 -11.07 3.05
N THR A 235 -2.51 -11.30 1.79
CA THR A 235 -2.57 -12.64 1.19
C THR A 235 -1.44 -13.53 1.72
N GLU A 236 -1.53 -14.85 1.49
CA GLU A 236 -0.46 -15.78 1.83
C GLU A 236 0.86 -15.46 1.09
N LEU A 237 0.77 -15.04 -0.17
CA LEU A 237 1.94 -14.65 -0.96
C LEU A 237 2.63 -13.40 -0.40
N GLU A 238 1.85 -12.40 0.02
CA GLU A 238 2.38 -11.14 0.58
C GLU A 238 2.91 -11.34 2.01
N SER A 239 2.31 -12.24 2.79
CA SER A 239 2.85 -12.70 4.07
C SER A 239 4.26 -13.28 3.91
N PHE A 240 4.48 -14.14 2.91
CA PHE A 240 5.82 -14.69 2.64
C PHE A 240 6.81 -13.69 2.02
N ALA A 241 6.32 -12.62 1.39
CA ALA A 241 7.16 -11.57 0.79
C ALA A 241 7.57 -10.45 1.76
N THR A 242 7.04 -10.43 2.97
CA THR A 242 7.37 -9.45 4.02
C THR A 242 8.41 -10.01 5.01
N ASP A 243 9.31 -9.16 5.51
CA ASP A 243 10.30 -9.50 6.54
C ASP A 243 10.23 -8.48 7.69
N PRO A 244 9.78 -8.87 8.91
CA PRO A 244 9.28 -10.20 9.26
C PRO A 244 7.94 -10.53 8.55
N PRO A 245 7.65 -11.82 8.29
CA PRO A 245 6.39 -12.23 7.68
C PRO A 245 5.17 -11.78 8.49
N LEU A 246 4.28 -11.03 7.85
CA LEU A 246 3.01 -10.58 8.44
C LEU A 246 2.01 -11.75 8.55
N GLN A 247 1.07 -11.67 9.49
CA GLN A 247 -0.01 -12.66 9.58
C GLN A 247 -0.95 -12.59 8.38
N VAL A 248 -1.29 -13.74 7.80
CA VAL A 248 -2.25 -13.83 6.68
C VAL A 248 -3.62 -13.35 7.14
N ASN A 249 -4.17 -12.36 6.44
CA ASN A 249 -5.47 -11.77 6.69
C ASN A 249 -6.23 -11.51 5.37
N GLY A 250 -6.87 -12.55 4.83
CA GLY A 250 -7.71 -12.43 3.63
C GLY A 250 -9.09 -11.80 3.85
N VAL A 251 -9.42 -11.35 5.07
CA VAL A 251 -10.75 -10.82 5.44
C VAL A 251 -10.71 -9.32 5.78
N GLY A 252 -9.56 -8.83 6.20
CA GLY A 252 -9.31 -7.42 6.50
C GLY A 252 -9.78 -7.00 7.89
N LEU A 253 -10.34 -5.80 8.01
CA LEU A 253 -10.81 -5.22 9.28
C LEU A 253 -11.91 -6.09 9.93
N PRO A 254 -12.09 -6.06 11.26
CA PRO A 254 -13.26 -6.67 11.90
C PRO A 254 -14.55 -5.95 11.46
N ALA A 255 -15.67 -6.66 11.33
CA ALA A 255 -16.94 -6.05 10.94
C ALA A 255 -17.48 -5.08 12.00
N SER A 256 -18.12 -3.99 11.57
CA SER A 256 -18.81 -3.08 12.49
C SER A 256 -20.17 -3.65 12.90
N VAL A 257 -20.49 -3.50 14.18
CA VAL A 257 -21.76 -3.92 14.79
C VAL A 257 -22.61 -2.72 15.23
N ASN A 258 -22.19 -1.49 14.94
CA ASN A 258 -22.90 -0.27 15.32
C ASN A 258 -22.53 0.90 14.39
N VAL A 259 -23.52 1.49 13.72
CA VAL A 259 -23.33 2.65 12.81
C VAL A 259 -22.80 3.91 13.49
N SER A 260 -23.05 4.05 14.79
CA SER A 260 -22.75 5.27 15.55
C SER A 260 -21.40 5.23 16.27
N LEU A 261 -20.65 4.13 16.17
CA LEU A 261 -19.38 3.94 16.88
C LEU A 261 -18.26 3.65 15.89
N SER A 262 -17.10 4.27 16.12
CA SER A 262 -15.85 3.86 15.49
C SER A 262 -15.38 2.54 16.09
N ASN A 263 -15.03 1.59 15.22
CA ASN A 263 -14.40 0.32 15.56
C ASN A 263 -12.99 0.18 14.96
N VAL A 264 -12.50 1.23 14.28
CA VAL A 264 -11.19 1.34 13.65
C VAL A 264 -10.68 2.77 13.80
N VAL A 265 -9.45 2.94 14.27
CA VAL A 265 -8.77 4.25 14.32
C VAL A 265 -7.34 4.09 13.82
N ILE A 266 -6.88 5.06 13.03
CA ILE A 266 -5.47 5.23 12.68
C ILE A 266 -4.91 6.29 13.63
N ARG A 267 -3.72 6.04 14.19
CA ARG A 267 -2.97 6.96 15.05
C ARG A 267 -1.59 7.19 14.45
N ILE A 268 -1.19 8.45 14.31
CA ILE A 268 0.15 8.84 13.88
C ILE A 268 0.80 9.64 15.01
N PRO A 269 1.73 9.03 15.77
CA PRO A 269 2.48 9.69 16.84
C PRO A 269 3.22 10.94 16.36
N THR A 270 3.15 12.04 17.12
CA THR A 270 3.81 13.31 16.77
C THR A 270 5.05 13.61 17.63
N LYS A 271 5.26 12.81 18.69
CA LYS A 271 6.35 12.98 19.66
C LYS A 271 6.98 11.66 20.02
N LEU A 272 8.30 11.68 20.21
CA LEU A 272 9.04 10.59 20.83
C LEU A 272 8.65 10.48 22.31
N ASP A 273 8.50 9.24 22.79
CA ASP A 273 8.33 8.91 24.21
C ASP A 273 8.88 7.52 24.50
N SER A 274 10.10 7.47 25.04
CA SER A 274 10.77 6.22 25.44
C SER A 274 10.05 5.44 26.54
N LEU A 275 9.11 6.03 27.28
CA LEU A 275 8.27 5.29 28.23
C LEU A 275 7.10 4.57 27.54
N ALA A 276 6.66 5.08 26.39
CA ALA A 276 5.69 4.44 25.50
C ALA A 276 6.33 3.57 24.42
N LEU A 277 7.67 3.50 24.38
CA LEU A 277 8.50 2.87 23.33
C LEU A 277 8.36 3.52 21.95
N GLN A 278 7.98 4.80 21.88
CA GLN A 278 7.94 5.57 20.64
C GLN A 278 9.29 6.25 20.40
N GLU A 279 10.23 5.54 19.76
CA GLU A 279 11.59 6.05 19.49
C GLU A 279 11.76 6.68 18.09
N ILE A 280 10.81 6.44 17.18
CA ILE A 280 10.69 7.11 15.87
C ILE A 280 9.30 7.73 15.68
N VAL A 281 9.18 8.70 14.77
CA VAL A 281 7.92 9.34 14.35
C VAL A 281 8.01 9.65 12.85
N LEU A 282 6.87 9.83 12.18
CA LEU A 282 6.85 10.21 10.77
C LEU A 282 7.31 11.67 10.60
N GLU A 283 8.29 11.88 9.71
CA GLU A 283 8.86 13.18 9.35
C GLU A 283 8.91 13.33 7.81
N ASN A 284 9.04 14.57 7.32
CA ASN A 284 9.47 14.82 5.94
C ASN A 284 11.00 14.68 5.82
N PRO A 285 11.57 14.61 4.60
CA PRO A 285 13.03 14.47 4.41
C PRO A 285 13.90 15.61 4.98
N SER A 286 13.29 16.73 5.40
CA SER A 286 13.99 17.81 6.11
C SER A 286 13.89 17.74 7.65
N GLY A 287 13.34 16.66 8.20
CA GLY A 287 13.27 16.39 9.65
C GLY A 287 12.12 17.08 10.39
N HIS A 288 11.03 17.43 9.69
CA HIS A 288 9.86 18.06 10.28
C HIS A 288 8.72 17.06 10.46
N ARG A 289 8.23 16.99 11.70
CA ARG A 289 7.24 16.02 12.17
C ARG A 289 5.82 16.34 11.73
N VAL A 290 4.99 15.31 11.78
CA VAL A 290 3.53 15.44 11.79
C VAL A 290 3.10 16.44 12.88
N ALA A 291 2.46 17.53 12.47
CA ALA A 291 2.10 18.63 13.34
C ALA A 291 0.77 18.39 14.06
N THR A 292 0.63 18.93 15.28
CA THR A 292 -0.66 18.95 16.01
C THR A 292 -1.52 20.18 15.68
N SER A 293 -0.97 21.14 14.93
CA SER A 293 -1.62 22.36 14.43
C SER A 293 -2.28 22.12 13.07
N ASN A 294 -3.57 22.45 12.96
CA ASN A 294 -4.35 22.39 11.72
C ASN A 294 -4.37 21.00 11.03
N ASN A 295 -4.20 19.91 11.79
CA ASN A 295 -4.06 18.55 11.28
C ASN A 295 -5.24 17.63 11.67
N GLY A 296 -6.45 18.20 11.76
CA GLY A 296 -7.63 17.53 12.30
C GLY A 296 -7.50 17.22 13.80
N THR A 297 -8.00 16.07 14.20
CA THR A 297 -8.09 15.64 15.60
C THR A 297 -6.76 15.11 16.14
N VAL A 298 -6.44 15.53 17.37
CA VAL A 298 -5.23 15.15 18.11
C VAL A 298 -5.59 14.61 19.49
N ASP A 299 -4.99 13.49 19.89
CA ASP A 299 -5.11 12.92 21.23
C ASP A 299 -4.11 13.53 22.21
N PHE A 300 -4.43 14.71 22.73
CA PHE A 300 -3.66 15.36 23.80
C PHE A 300 -3.66 14.59 25.14
N GLY A 301 -4.42 13.49 25.26
CA GLY A 301 -4.37 12.57 26.39
C GLY A 301 -3.28 11.49 26.25
N SER A 302 -2.84 11.20 25.02
CA SER A 302 -1.66 10.36 24.75
C SER A 302 -0.35 11.13 25.01
N SER A 303 0.69 10.43 25.45
CA SER A 303 2.00 11.05 25.69
C SER A 303 2.71 11.46 24.39
N THR A 304 2.50 10.68 23.34
CA THR A 304 2.95 10.86 21.95
C THR A 304 2.15 11.91 21.17
N GLN A 305 1.01 12.36 21.70
CA GLN A 305 0.08 13.33 21.10
C GLN A 305 -0.32 12.96 19.66
N ASP A 306 -0.86 11.76 19.49
CA ASP A 306 -1.19 11.19 18.18
C ASP A 306 -2.18 12.07 17.41
N VAL A 307 -1.91 12.31 16.13
CA VAL A 307 -2.95 12.71 15.17
C VAL A 307 -3.78 11.48 14.87
N VAL A 308 -5.11 11.61 14.93
CA VAL A 308 -6.01 10.45 14.81
C VAL A 308 -7.00 10.57 13.67
N ARG A 309 -7.38 9.44 13.10
CA ARG A 309 -8.46 9.31 12.12
C ARG A 309 -9.36 8.14 12.50
N ALA A 310 -10.50 8.45 13.10
CA ALA A 310 -11.49 7.46 13.54
C ALA A 310 -12.52 7.20 12.45
N MET A 311 -12.78 5.94 12.15
CA MET A 311 -13.75 5.49 11.15
C MET A 311 -14.55 4.29 11.66
N ARG A 312 -15.57 3.87 10.91
CA ARG A 312 -16.18 2.56 11.10
C ARG A 312 -15.86 1.69 9.90
N SER A 313 -15.59 0.41 10.13
CA SER A 313 -15.58 -0.53 9.02
C SER A 313 -17.01 -0.76 8.51
N GLY A 314 -17.13 -1.36 7.33
CA GLY A 314 -18.38 -1.97 6.88
C GLY A 314 -18.81 -3.13 7.78
N GLY A 315 -20.06 -3.60 7.61
CA GLY A 315 -20.64 -4.65 8.44
C GLY A 315 -21.93 -5.22 7.85
N ASN A 316 -22.65 -6.05 8.62
CA ASN A 316 -23.88 -6.68 8.13
C ASN A 316 -24.94 -5.62 7.73
N ASN A 317 -25.56 -5.78 6.56
CA ASN A 317 -26.56 -4.84 6.03
C ASN A 317 -27.69 -4.54 7.03
N SER A 318 -28.22 -5.57 7.70
CA SER A 318 -29.33 -5.44 8.67
C SER A 318 -28.98 -4.60 9.91
N VAL A 319 -27.68 -4.39 10.19
CA VAL A 319 -27.18 -3.62 11.32
C VAL A 319 -26.62 -2.26 10.87
N THR A 320 -26.00 -2.21 9.69
CA THR A 320 -25.18 -1.07 9.26
C THR A 320 -25.69 -0.32 8.02
N GLY A 321 -26.68 -0.87 7.31
CA GLY A 321 -27.16 -0.36 6.02
C GLY A 321 -26.19 -0.56 4.86
N ASP A 322 -25.12 -1.32 5.06
CA ASP A 322 -24.09 -1.63 4.07
C ASP A 322 -24.58 -2.74 3.11
N PRO A 323 -24.82 -2.44 1.81
CA PRO A 323 -25.34 -3.43 0.87
C PRO A 323 -24.36 -4.57 0.61
N SER A 324 -23.05 -4.32 0.72
CA SER A 324 -21.97 -5.28 0.46
C SER A 324 -21.57 -6.07 1.71
N ASN A 325 -22.37 -6.00 2.79
CA ASN A 325 -22.18 -6.72 4.06
C ASN A 325 -20.78 -6.57 4.70
N GLY A 326 -20.11 -5.46 4.41
CA GLY A 326 -18.82 -5.13 4.97
C GLY A 326 -17.65 -5.11 3.99
N PHE A 327 -17.83 -5.51 2.73
CA PHE A 327 -16.72 -5.63 1.78
C PHE A 327 -16.85 -4.65 0.61
N LEU A 328 -15.79 -4.49 -0.19
CA LEU A 328 -15.88 -3.83 -1.50
C LEU A 328 -16.95 -4.52 -2.34
N SER A 329 -17.66 -3.78 -3.19
CA SER A 329 -18.62 -4.37 -4.13
C SER A 329 -17.89 -5.24 -5.14
N ASP A 330 -18.21 -6.54 -5.16
CA ASP A 330 -17.71 -7.51 -6.12
C ASP A 330 -18.89 -8.04 -6.94
N ASP A 331 -18.93 -7.67 -8.22
CA ASP A 331 -19.93 -8.13 -9.19
C ASP A 331 -19.42 -9.33 -10.02
N THR A 332 -18.21 -9.82 -9.73
CA THR A 332 -17.60 -10.96 -10.40
C THR A 332 -18.26 -12.25 -9.94
N ALA A 333 -18.74 -13.07 -10.88
CA ALA A 333 -19.24 -14.40 -10.54
C ALA A 333 -18.08 -15.31 -10.08
N PRO A 334 -18.27 -16.19 -9.08
CA PRO A 334 -17.26 -17.17 -8.71
C PRO A 334 -16.90 -18.09 -9.88
N GLU A 335 -15.61 -18.24 -10.16
CA GLU A 335 -15.10 -19.07 -11.26
C GLU A 335 -14.40 -20.35 -10.77
N VAL A 336 -14.45 -21.40 -11.58
CA VAL A 336 -13.80 -22.68 -11.29
C VAL A 336 -12.35 -22.66 -11.78
N ILE A 337 -11.42 -22.39 -10.86
CA ILE A 337 -9.97 -22.26 -11.14
C ILE A 337 -9.27 -23.56 -11.52
N GLY A 338 -9.90 -24.71 -11.27
CA GLY A 338 -9.30 -26.02 -11.54
C GLY A 338 -10.36 -27.12 -11.66
N VAL A 339 -10.16 -28.02 -12.61
CA VAL A 339 -10.95 -29.25 -12.75
C VAL A 339 -10.00 -30.43 -12.82
N GLN A 340 -10.06 -31.31 -11.82
CA GLN A 340 -9.33 -32.58 -11.86
C GLN A 340 -10.27 -33.68 -12.34
N GLN A 341 -9.88 -34.40 -13.39
CA GLN A 341 -10.66 -35.56 -13.82
C GLN A 341 -10.52 -36.69 -12.79
N VAL A 342 -11.65 -37.24 -12.39
CA VAL A 342 -11.73 -38.39 -11.47
C VAL A 342 -12.55 -39.51 -12.11
N THR A 343 -12.13 -40.74 -11.88
CA THR A 343 -12.88 -41.95 -12.22
C THR A 343 -13.49 -42.48 -10.93
N ILE A 344 -14.80 -42.46 -10.81
CA ILE A 344 -15.52 -43.09 -9.71
C ILE A 344 -15.47 -44.61 -9.93
N ILE A 345 -14.97 -45.36 -8.95
CA ILE A 345 -14.81 -46.83 -9.02
C ILE A 345 -15.95 -47.53 -8.28
N SER A 346 -16.33 -47.03 -7.09
CA SER A 346 -17.45 -47.56 -6.29
C SER A 346 -18.34 -46.45 -5.76
N VAL A 347 -19.65 -46.71 -5.76
CA VAL A 347 -20.70 -45.89 -5.14
C VAL A 347 -21.70 -46.82 -4.47
N GLN A 348 -22.15 -46.45 -3.28
CA GLN A 348 -23.28 -47.08 -2.59
C GLN A 348 -24.27 -46.01 -2.10
N ASP A 349 -25.54 -46.37 -1.97
CA ASP A 349 -26.56 -45.52 -1.35
C ASP A 349 -26.15 -45.21 0.11
N ASP A 350 -26.37 -43.99 0.61
CA ASP A 350 -26.11 -43.70 2.03
C ASP A 350 -27.10 -44.49 2.92
N PRO A 351 -26.63 -45.42 3.78
CA PRO A 351 -27.52 -46.23 4.62
C PRO A 351 -28.19 -45.45 5.77
N VAL A 352 -27.80 -44.19 5.98
CA VAL A 352 -28.32 -43.29 7.03
C VAL A 352 -29.30 -42.26 6.44
N SER A 353 -29.15 -41.89 5.17
CA SER A 353 -30.09 -40.98 4.51
C SER A 353 -31.35 -41.70 4.01
N ALA A 354 -32.42 -40.92 3.83
CA ALA A 354 -33.65 -41.32 3.16
C ALA A 354 -33.81 -40.63 1.79
N ASP A 355 -32.89 -39.76 1.40
CA ASP A 355 -32.89 -39.13 0.08
C ASP A 355 -32.18 -40.04 -0.94
N PRO A 356 -32.84 -40.43 -2.05
CA PRO A 356 -32.22 -41.27 -3.09
C PRO A 356 -31.12 -40.56 -3.89
N PHE A 357 -30.82 -39.28 -3.61
CA PHE A 357 -29.67 -38.57 -4.17
C PHE A 357 -28.48 -38.45 -3.22
N ASP A 358 -28.59 -38.95 -1.98
CA ASP A 358 -27.45 -39.08 -1.05
C ASP A 358 -26.76 -40.43 -1.24
N PHE A 359 -25.48 -40.39 -1.58
CA PHE A 359 -24.67 -41.58 -1.85
C PHE A 359 -23.23 -41.40 -1.37
N ILE A 360 -22.60 -42.52 -0.99
CA ILE A 360 -21.21 -42.59 -0.56
C ILE A 360 -20.36 -43.06 -1.75
N ILE A 361 -19.31 -42.31 -2.07
CA ILE A 361 -18.28 -42.72 -3.03
C ILE A 361 -17.17 -43.44 -2.24
N ASP A 362 -17.16 -44.77 -2.28
CA ASP A 362 -16.18 -45.55 -1.49
C ASP A 362 -14.77 -45.52 -2.09
N GLU A 363 -14.69 -45.43 -3.42
CA GLU A 363 -13.42 -45.46 -4.15
C GLU A 363 -13.49 -44.54 -5.37
N MET A 364 -12.53 -43.62 -5.43
CA MET A 364 -12.31 -42.73 -6.57
C MET A 364 -10.83 -42.73 -6.96
N LEU A 365 -10.56 -42.71 -8.27
CA LEU A 365 -9.21 -42.62 -8.82
C LEU A 365 -9.04 -41.28 -9.53
N PHE A 366 -8.17 -40.44 -8.98
CA PHE A 366 -7.76 -39.19 -9.59
C PHE A 366 -6.86 -39.43 -10.80
N ALA A 367 -7.11 -38.74 -11.92
CA ALA A 367 -6.30 -38.86 -13.14
C ALA A 367 -4.85 -38.37 -12.95
N SER A 368 -4.62 -37.47 -11.98
CA SER A 368 -3.29 -37.06 -11.52
C SER A 368 -3.14 -37.44 -10.05
N ALA A 369 -2.26 -38.39 -9.73
CA ALA A 369 -1.95 -38.74 -8.34
C ALA A 369 -1.19 -37.63 -7.60
N PHE A 370 -0.52 -36.71 -8.32
CA PHE A 370 0.21 -35.58 -7.73
C PHE A 370 -0.71 -34.46 -7.25
N CYS A 371 -1.88 -34.30 -7.88
CA CYS A 371 -2.88 -33.29 -7.52
C CYS A 371 -4.03 -33.89 -6.71
N ALA A 372 -3.99 -35.19 -6.39
CA ALA A 372 -5.06 -35.88 -5.68
C ALA A 372 -5.17 -35.37 -4.24
N GLN A 373 -6.27 -34.69 -3.93
CA GLN A 373 -6.65 -34.29 -2.58
C GLN A 373 -7.94 -35.02 -2.19
N ALA A 374 -8.09 -35.33 -0.90
CA ALA A 374 -9.36 -35.86 -0.40
C ALA A 374 -10.45 -34.78 -0.57
N PRO A 375 -11.59 -35.07 -1.20
CA PRO A 375 -12.65 -34.08 -1.36
C PRO A 375 -13.13 -33.57 0.00
N SER A 376 -13.34 -32.26 0.10
CA SER A 376 -13.79 -31.57 1.32
C SER A 376 -15.27 -31.16 1.22
N PRO A 377 -15.97 -30.93 2.35
CA PRO A 377 -17.35 -30.46 2.31
C PRO A 377 -17.50 -29.17 1.49
N GLY A 378 -18.43 -29.17 0.53
CA GLY A 378 -18.64 -28.09 -0.45
C GLY A 378 -17.95 -28.31 -1.81
N ASP A 379 -17.07 -29.30 -1.97
CA ASP A 379 -16.52 -29.68 -3.28
C ASP A 379 -17.62 -30.23 -4.19
N VAL A 380 -17.53 -29.96 -5.50
CA VAL A 380 -18.55 -30.36 -6.48
C VAL A 380 -18.01 -31.40 -7.46
N ILE A 381 -18.63 -32.59 -7.46
CA ILE A 381 -18.38 -33.65 -8.44
C ILE A 381 -19.39 -33.50 -9.58
N ARG A 382 -18.87 -33.33 -10.80
CA ARG A 382 -19.69 -33.09 -12.01
C ARG A 382 -19.61 -34.25 -13.01
N GLN A 383 -20.77 -34.68 -13.48
CA GLN A 383 -20.96 -35.52 -14.66
C GLN A 383 -21.85 -34.79 -15.70
N PRO A 384 -21.97 -35.28 -16.96
CA PRO A 384 -22.71 -34.57 -18.02
C PRO A 384 -24.19 -34.28 -17.74
N SER A 385 -24.80 -34.92 -16.73
CA SER A 385 -26.21 -34.72 -16.34
C SER A 385 -26.45 -34.71 -14.82
N LEU A 386 -25.38 -34.65 -14.01
CA LEU A 386 -25.46 -34.71 -12.55
C LEU A 386 -24.38 -33.81 -11.95
N PHE A 387 -24.75 -33.10 -10.89
CA PHE A 387 -23.82 -32.46 -9.98
C PHE A 387 -24.12 -33.01 -8.59
N ALA A 388 -23.08 -33.34 -7.83
CA ALA A 388 -23.20 -33.72 -6.43
C ALA A 388 -22.23 -32.86 -5.62
N GLU A 389 -22.72 -32.29 -4.52
CA GLU A 389 -21.90 -31.61 -3.52
C GLU A 389 -21.41 -32.64 -2.51
N VAL A 390 -20.15 -32.55 -2.11
CA VAL A 390 -19.61 -33.34 -1.01
C VAL A 390 -20.20 -32.79 0.29
N MET A 391 -21.13 -33.52 0.89
CA MET A 391 -21.75 -33.13 2.17
C MET A 391 -20.85 -33.45 3.37
N GLN A 392 -20.03 -34.49 3.25
CA GLN A 392 -19.10 -34.95 4.29
C GLN A 392 -17.90 -35.66 3.66
N ALA A 393 -16.71 -35.42 4.22
CA ALA A 393 -15.49 -36.18 3.96
C ALA A 393 -15.24 -37.20 5.08
N ALA A 394 -14.59 -38.33 4.76
CA ALA A 394 -14.29 -39.42 5.68
C ALA A 394 -12.83 -39.42 6.17
#